data_AF-A0AAD1PYG8-F1
#
_entry.id   AF-A0AAD1PYG8-F1
#
_cell.length_a   1.000
_cell.length_b   1.000
_cell.length_c   1.000
_cell.angle_alpha   90.00
_cell.angle_beta   90.00
_cell.angle_gamma   90.00
#
_symmetry.space_group_name_H-M   'P 1'
#
loop_
_entity.id
_entity.type
_entity.pdbx_description
1 polymer ?
#
loop_
_entity_poly.entity_id
_entity_poly.type
_entity_poly.pdbx_seq_one_letter_code
_entity_poly.pdbx_strand_id
1 'polypeptide(L)' 'MKVILDACAVICLIKDEIGADIVEQYLLGDDAQCMIHSVNICFEYLSD' A
#
# COMPACT_ATOMS: atom_id res chain seq x y z
N MET A 1 -9.58 -11.80 4.12
CA MET A 1 -8.43 -11.64 5.05
C MET A 1 -8.20 -10.15 5.31
N LYS A 2 -7.70 -9.73 6.48
CA LYS A 2 -7.34 -8.31 6.71
C LYS A 2 -5.85 -8.11 6.47
N VAL A 3 -5.50 -7.12 5.67
CA VAL A 3 -4.10 -6.78 5.32
C VAL A 3 -3.85 -5.34 5.75
N ILE A 4 -2.78 -5.11 6.50
CA ILE A 4 -2.37 -3.77 6.92
C ILE A 4 -1.19 -3.35 6.03
N LEU A 5 -1.39 -2.29 5.25
CA LEU A 5 -0.36 -1.71 4.42
C LEU A 5 0.47 -0.71 5.24
N ASP A 6 1.79 -0.87 5.19
CA ASP A 6 2.72 0.12 5.71
C ASP A 6 3.01 1.22 4.67
N ALA A 7 3.79 2.24 5.05
CA ALA A 7 4.14 3.31 4.14
C ALA A 7 4.94 2.80 2.93
N CYS A 8 5.85 1.84 3.14
CA CYS A 8 6.70 1.30 2.08
C CYS A 8 5.90 0.53 1.03
N ALA A 9 4.89 -0.23 1.44
CA ALA A 9 3.99 -0.95 0.53
C ALA A 9 3.18 0.01 -0.36
N VAL A 10 2.79 1.16 0.18
CA VAL A 10 2.10 2.19 -0.62
C VAL A 10 3.08 2.92 -1.53
N ILE A 11 4.27 3.27 -1.04
CA ILE A 11 5.32 3.91 -1.85
C ILE A 11 5.73 3.03 -3.02
N CYS A 12 5.95 1.73 -2.82
CA CYS A 12 6.38 0.86 -3.90
C CYS A 12 5.29 0.75 -4.98
N LEU A 13 4.01 0.71 -4.60
CA LEU A 13 2.88 0.72 -5.52
C LEU A 13 2.84 2.01 -6.36
N ILE A 14 3.00 3.18 -5.73
CA ILE A 14 2.91 4.48 -6.42
C ILE A 14 4.10 4.71 -7.34
N LYS A 15 5.30 4.27 -6.92
CA LYS A 15 6.53 4.46 -7.68
C LYS A 15 6.80 3.36 -8.71
N ASP A 16 5.91 2.38 -8.83
CA ASP A 16 6.08 1.20 -9.70
C ASP A 16 7.41 0.47 -9.44
N GLU A 17 7.72 0.28 -8.14
CA GLU A 17 8.92 -0.42 -7.67
C GLU A 17 8.65 -1.92 -7.45
N ILE A 18 9.72 -2.68 -7.18
CA ILE A 18 9.63 -4.13 -6.90
C ILE A 18 8.65 -4.38 -5.74
N GLY A 19 7.65 -5.23 -5.99
CA GLY A 19 6.61 -5.58 -5.02
C GLY A 19 5.29 -4.80 -5.18
N ALA A 20 5.23 -3.82 -6.09
CA ALA A 20 3.98 -3.12 -6.45
C ALA A 20 2.88 -4.10 -6.91
N ASP A 21 3.26 -5.12 -7.70
CA ASP A 21 2.38 -6.17 -8.22
C ASP A 21 1.68 -6.96 -7.11
N ILE A 22 2.39 -7.23 -6.02
CA ILE A 22 1.83 -7.94 -4.86
C ILE A 22 0.78 -7.05 -4.18
N VAL A 23 1.09 -5.77 -3.97
CA VAL A 23 0.17 -4.82 -3.32
C VAL A 23 -1.08 -4.61 -4.19
N GLU A 24 -0.91 -4.50 -5.51
CA GLU A 24 -2.01 -4.38 -6.47
C GLU A 24 -2.94 -5.60 -6.44
N GLN A 25 -2.39 -6.82 -6.39
CA GLN A 25 -3.19 -8.05 -6.25
C GLN A 25 -4.07 -8.04 -4.99
N TYR A 26 -3.55 -7.55 -3.86
CA TYR A 26 -4.32 -7.46 -2.62
C TYR A 26 -5.36 -6.32 -2.63
N LEU A 27 -5.12 -5.24 -3.36
CA LEU A 27 -6.06 -4.12 -3.49
C LEU A 27 -7.20 -4.41 -4.45
N LEU A 28 -6.92 -5.12 -5.55
CA LEU A 28 -7.90 -5.44 -6.59
C LEU A 28 -8.64 -6.77 -6.33
N GLY A 29 -8.10 -7.63 -5.47
CA GLY A 29 -8.72 -8.90 -5.12
C GLY A 29 -9.85 -8.75 -4.10
N ASP A 30 -10.95 -9.49 -4.30
CA ASP A 30 -12.08 -9.52 -3.37
C ASP A 30 -11.81 -10.31 -2.07
N ASP A 31 -10.69 -11.05 -2.02
CA ASP A 31 -10.34 -11.92 -0.90
C ASP A 31 -9.74 -11.17 0.31
N ALA A 32 -9.37 -9.90 0.12
CA ALA A 32 -8.69 -9.10 1.13
C ALA A 32 -9.38 -7.75 1.39
N GLN A 33 -9.36 -7.34 2.66
CA GLN A 33 -9.69 -5.99 3.08
C GLN A 33 -8.38 -5.29 3.45
N CYS A 34 -7.94 -4.39 2.59
CA CYS A 34 -6.75 -3.58 2.83
C CYS A 34 -7.06 -2.41 3.76
N MET A 35 -6.20 -2.19 4.74
CA MET A 35 -6.27 -1.11 5.73
C MET A 35 -4.92 -0.43 5.81
N ILE A 36 -4.91 0.87 6.10
CA ILE A 36 -3.67 1.62 6.30
C ILE A 36 -3.83 2.54 7.52
N HIS A 37 -2.76 2.68 8.30
CA HIS A 37 -2.72 3.67 9.36
C HIS A 37 -2.58 5.07 8.77
N SER A 38 -3.37 6.04 9.25
CA SER A 38 -3.34 7.42 8.74
C SER A 38 -1.95 8.07 8.79
N VAL A 39 -1.11 7.71 9.75
CA VAL A 39 0.28 8.19 9.85
C VAL A 39 1.13 7.77 8.64
N ASN A 40 0.86 6.60 8.05
CA ASN A 40 1.61 6.10 6.89
C ASN A 40 1.21 6.83 5.59
N ILE A 41 -0.03 7.32 5.50
CA ILE A 41 -0.49 8.17 4.39
C ILE A 41 0.22 9.53 4.41
N CYS A 42 0.38 10.12 5.61
CA CYS A 42 1.06 11.42 5.73
C CYS A 42 2.55 11.36 5.32
N PHE A 43 3.20 10.21 5.46
CA PHE A 43 4.59 10.02 5.09
C PHE A 43 4.82 10.14 3.58
N GLU A 44 3.85 9.70 2.78
CA GLU A 44 3.85 9.85 1.33
C GLU A 44 3.74 11.32 0.92
N TYR A 45 2.79 12.07 1.52
CA TYR A 45 2.57 13.49 1.18
C TYR A 45 3.76 14.40 1.49
N LEU A 46 4.67 13.98 2.38
CA LEU A 46 5.87 14.73 2.76
C LEU A 46 7.12 14.36 1.96
N SER A 47 7.07 13.30 1.16
CA SER A 47 8.23 12.76 0.44
C SER A 47 8.36 13.22 -1.02
N ASP A 48 7.46 14.12 -1.46
CA ASP A 48 7.52 14.87 -2.74
C ASP A 48 7.81 16.36 -2.50
#